data_AF-A0A382I107-F1
#
_entry.id   AF-A0A382I107-F1
#
_cell.length_a   1.000
_cell.length_b   1.000
_cell.length_c   1.000
_cell.angle_alpha   90.00
_cell.angle_beta   90.00
_cell.angle_gamma   90.00
#
_symmetry.space_group_name_H-M   'P 1'
#
loop_
_entity.id
_entity.type
_entity.pdbx_description
1 polymer ?
#
loop_
_entity_poly.entity_id
_entity_poly.type
_entity_poly.pdbx_seq_one_letter_code
_entity_poly.pdbx_strand_id
1 'polypeptide(L)'
;GQWNTGTGRGSAATRPERPELEGPNTMLLAWDPVTNSEVWRVPGEGGNGGTLSTGGNLIFRGTGRLLTAHNAETGEEIWRAEVGIGTASPVTYEIDGRQYLTIMAGSGGRNPPRVWTFTLDGEPLN
;
A
#
# COMPACT_ATOMS: atom_id res chain seq x y z
N GLY A 1 14.08 31.45 -11.14
CA GLY A 1 13.66 30.39 -10.21
C GLY A 1 14.45 29.14 -10.50
N GLN A 2 14.92 28.42 -9.48
CA GLN A 2 15.57 27.13 -9.66
C GLN A 2 14.57 26.00 -9.43
N TRP A 3 14.62 25.00 -10.31
CA TRP A 3 13.87 23.75 -10.18
C TRP A 3 14.76 22.69 -9.54
N ASN A 4 14.16 21.83 -8.72
CA ASN A 4 14.87 20.71 -8.12
C ASN A 4 14.86 19.54 -9.12
N THR A 5 16.05 19.11 -9.57
CA THR A 5 16.22 18.07 -10.60
C THR A 5 16.69 16.73 -10.03
N GLY A 6 16.82 16.58 -8.71
CA GLY A 6 17.14 15.31 -8.05
C GLY A 6 18.56 14.76 -8.33
N THR A 7 19.42 15.52 -8.99
CA THR A 7 20.77 15.07 -9.41
C THR A 7 21.91 15.65 -8.57
N GLY A 8 21.62 16.58 -7.66
CA GLY A 8 22.59 17.08 -6.69
C GLY A 8 22.46 16.37 -5.36
N ARG A 9 23.55 15.78 -4.83
CA ARG A 9 23.70 15.58 -3.38
C ARG A 9 23.94 16.95 -2.74
N GLY A 10 22.90 17.78 -2.71
CA GLY A 10 22.96 19.09 -2.08
C GLY A 10 23.09 18.92 -0.57
N SER A 11 24.10 19.59 0.01
CA SER A 11 24.06 20.01 1.41
C SER A 11 22.65 20.48 1.78
N ALA A 12 22.20 20.18 2.99
CA ALA A 12 20.91 20.59 3.52
C ALA A 12 20.81 22.13 3.52
N ALA A 13 20.48 22.71 2.37
CA ALA A 13 19.99 24.07 2.28
C ALA A 13 18.78 24.16 3.19
N THR A 14 18.62 25.28 3.90
CA THR A 14 17.48 25.55 4.77
C THR A 14 16.19 25.30 4.01
N ARG A 15 15.61 24.12 4.25
CA ARG A 15 14.33 23.72 3.68
C ARG A 15 13.32 24.75 4.19
N PRO A 16 12.47 25.32 3.32
CA PRO A 16 11.37 26.15 3.81
C PRO A 16 10.57 25.38 4.86
N GLU A 17 10.12 26.09 5.89
CA GLU A 17 9.34 25.51 6.97
C GLU A 17 8.13 24.79 6.38
N ARG A 18 8.02 23.49 6.66
CA ARG A 18 6.88 22.71 6.19
C ARG A 18 5.71 23.10 7.10
N PRO A 19 4.55 23.53 6.56
CA PRO A 19 3.36 23.68 7.36
C PRO A 19 3.11 22.40 8.15
N GLU A 20 2.70 22.53 9.40
CA GLU A 20 2.25 21.37 10.17
C GLU A 20 1.03 20.80 9.46
N LEU A 21 1.11 19.52 9.08
CA LEU A 21 0.00 18.84 8.43
C LEU A 21 -0.88 18.24 9.51
N GLU A 22 -2.13 18.68 9.56
CA GLU A 22 -3.15 18.08 10.42
C GLU A 22 -3.79 16.88 9.71
N GLY A 23 -4.00 15.78 10.43
CA GLY A 23 -4.66 14.58 9.92
C GLY A 23 -3.73 13.38 9.69
N PRO A 24 -4.24 12.31 9.05
CA PRO A 24 -3.50 11.06 8.88
C PRO A 24 -2.33 11.24 7.89
N ASN A 25 -1.18 10.65 8.23
CA ASN A 25 0.03 10.70 7.42
C ASN A 25 -0.08 9.91 6.10
N THR A 26 -1.05 8.99 6.01
CA THR A 26 -1.34 8.19 4.81
C THR A 26 -2.84 8.01 4.66
N MET A 27 -3.30 7.77 3.43
CA MET A 27 -4.70 7.45 3.16
C MET A 27 -4.81 6.53 1.94
N LEU A 28 -5.83 5.68 1.92
CA LEU A 28 -6.31 5.03 0.70
C LEU A 28 -7.45 5.89 0.15
N LEU A 29 -7.30 6.36 -1.08
CA LEU A 29 -8.23 7.26 -1.74
C LEU A 29 -8.82 6.59 -2.97
N ALA A 30 -10.15 6.53 -3.05
CA ALA A 30 -10.84 6.28 -4.31
C ALA A 30 -11.18 7.61 -4.97
N TRP A 31 -10.63 7.80 -6.16
CA TRP A 31 -10.82 9.00 -6.96
C TRP A 31 -11.59 8.64 -8.22
N ASP A 32 -12.64 9.40 -8.53
CA ASP A 32 -13.30 9.33 -9.83
C ASP A 32 -12.57 10.26 -10.81
N PRO A 33 -11.85 9.72 -11.81
CA PRO A 33 -11.12 10.53 -12.77
C PRO A 33 -12.03 11.28 -13.76
N VAL A 34 -13.28 10.84 -13.94
CA VAL A 34 -14.24 11.46 -14.88
C VAL A 34 -14.79 12.76 -14.30
N THR A 35 -15.22 12.71 -13.04
CA THR A 35 -15.77 13.86 -12.32
C THR A 35 -14.71 14.65 -11.57
N ASN A 36 -13.50 14.11 -11.46
CA ASN A 36 -12.38 14.68 -10.71
C ASN A 36 -12.76 14.97 -9.26
N SER A 37 -13.37 13.98 -8.61
CA SER A 37 -13.79 14.07 -7.22
C SER A 37 -13.47 12.81 -6.44
N GLU A 38 -13.37 12.97 -5.13
CA GLU A 38 -13.26 11.84 -4.21
C GLU A 38 -14.59 11.09 -4.11
N VAL A 39 -14.51 9.75 -4.20
CA VAL A 39 -15.63 8.85 -3.93
C VAL A 39 -15.65 8.50 -2.45
N TRP A 40 -14.52 8.04 -1.93
CA TRP A 40 -14.32 7.74 -0.51
C TRP A 40 -12.84 7.80 -0.15
N ARG A 41 -12.56 7.92 1.15
CA ARG A 41 -11.21 7.80 1.72
C ARG A 41 -11.20 6.91 2.95
N VAL A 42 -10.09 6.21 3.15
CA VAL A 42 -9.78 5.48 4.38
C VAL A 42 -8.48 6.04 4.95
N PRO A 43 -8.52 6.68 6.14
CA PRO A 43 -7.32 7.06 6.87
C PRO A 43 -6.42 5.85 7.08
N GLY A 44 -5.14 5.97 6.73
CA GLY A 44 -4.19 4.88 6.92
C GLY A 44 -3.43 5.01 8.23
N GLU A 45 -3.24 3.89 8.91
CA GLU A 45 -2.29 3.76 10.01
C GLU A 45 -0.97 3.24 9.46
N GLY A 46 0.11 4.03 9.58
CA GLY A 46 1.45 3.58 9.24
C GLY A 46 1.99 4.07 7.89
N GLY A 47 2.65 3.19 7.16
CA GLY A 47 3.47 3.50 5.99
C GLY A 47 2.71 3.40 4.66
N ASN A 48 3.32 3.95 3.62
CA ASN A 48 2.82 3.81 2.25
C ASN A 48 3.28 2.47 1.68
N GLY A 49 2.33 1.59 1.34
CA GLY A 49 2.51 0.50 0.39
C GLY A 49 1.69 0.75 -0.88
N GLY A 50 1.86 -0.10 -1.89
CA GLY A 50 1.05 -0.02 -3.10
C GLY A 50 -0.33 -0.64 -2.94
N THR A 51 -1.14 -0.50 -3.99
CA THR A 51 -2.49 -1.03 -4.07
C THR A 51 -2.65 -2.01 -5.25
N LEU A 52 -3.65 -2.88 -5.17
CA LEU A 52 -4.08 -3.79 -6.22
C LEU A 52 -5.62 -3.81 -6.27
N SER A 53 -6.21 -3.48 -7.40
CA SER A 53 -7.64 -3.69 -7.66
C SER A 53 -7.89 -5.03 -8.36
N THR A 54 -9.07 -5.62 -8.12
CA THR A 54 -9.44 -6.90 -8.72
C THR A 54 -10.88 -6.88 -9.24
N GLY A 55 -11.21 -7.81 -10.15
CA GLY A 55 -12.58 -7.98 -10.64
C GLY A 55 -13.57 -8.54 -9.59
N GLY A 56 -13.08 -8.97 -8.42
CA GLY A 56 -13.90 -9.47 -7.31
C GLY A 56 -14.46 -8.37 -6.39
N ASN A 57 -14.46 -7.11 -6.82
CA ASN A 57 -14.84 -5.94 -6.03
C ASN A 57 -13.95 -5.70 -4.79
N LEU A 58 -12.64 -6.00 -4.91
CA LEU A 58 -11.67 -5.85 -3.83
C LEU A 58 -10.50 -4.95 -4.21
N ILE A 59 -10.07 -4.14 -3.25
CA ILE A 59 -8.79 -3.42 -3.24
C ILE A 59 -7.90 -4.03 -2.15
N PHE A 60 -6.72 -4.50 -2.53
CA PHE A 60 -5.67 -4.89 -1.60
C PHE A 60 -4.65 -3.76 -1.43
N ARG A 61 -4.17 -3.52 -0.20
CA ARG A 61 -3.21 -2.46 0.12
C ARG A 61 -2.14 -2.94 1.10
N GLY A 62 -0.88 -2.59 0.83
CA GLY A 62 0.17 -2.61 1.85
C GLY A 62 0.14 -1.35 2.72
N THR A 63 0.20 -1.49 4.05
CA THR A 63 0.16 -0.36 5.02
C THR A 63 1.49 -0.12 5.73
N GLY A 64 2.57 -0.69 5.22
CA GLY A 64 3.89 -0.69 5.86
C GLY A 64 4.09 -1.79 6.90
N ARG A 65 3.01 -2.44 7.38
CA ARG A 65 3.06 -3.65 8.24
C ARG A 65 2.01 -4.70 7.89
N LEU A 66 0.85 -4.27 7.40
CA LEU A 66 -0.27 -5.13 7.08
C LEU A 66 -0.47 -5.20 5.56
N LEU A 67 -1.06 -6.30 5.11
CA LEU A 67 -1.81 -6.39 3.88
C LEU A 67 -3.30 -6.35 4.23
N THR A 68 -4.03 -5.36 3.76
CA THR A 68 -5.48 -5.21 3.99
C THR A 68 -6.26 -5.44 2.70
N ALA A 69 -7.51 -5.89 2.81
CA ALA A 69 -8.46 -5.95 1.72
C ALA A 69 -9.68 -5.09 2.05
N HIS A 70 -10.11 -4.31 1.07
CA HIS A 70 -11.23 -3.39 1.18
C HIS A 70 -12.25 -3.67 0.10
N ASN A 71 -13.53 -3.47 0.39
CA ASN A 71 -14.57 -3.36 -0.61
C ASN A 71 -14.26 -2.15 -1.53
N ALA A 72 -14.24 -2.35 -2.85
CA ALA A 72 -13.82 -1.30 -3.78
C ALA A 72 -14.84 -0.16 -3.95
N GLU A 73 -16.12 -0.41 -3.67
CA GLU A 73 -17.19 0.59 -3.74
C GLU A 73 -17.26 1.46 -2.49
N THR A 74 -17.02 0.88 -1.31
CA THR A 74 -17.25 1.57 -0.03
C THR A 74 -15.96 1.93 0.73
N GLY A 75 -14.84 1.29 0.42
CA GLY A 75 -13.59 1.39 1.18
C GLY A 75 -13.57 0.61 2.49
N GLU A 76 -14.65 -0.10 2.84
CA GLU A 76 -14.75 -0.89 4.06
C GLU A 76 -13.66 -1.98 4.11
N GLU A 77 -12.85 -2.01 5.18
CA GLU A 77 -11.90 -3.10 5.40
C GLU A 77 -12.65 -4.39 5.77
N ILE A 78 -12.43 -5.46 5.00
CA ILE A 78 -13.10 -6.75 5.22
C ILE A 78 -12.12 -7.86 5.62
N TRP A 79 -10.82 -7.65 5.43
CA TRP A 79 -9.79 -8.63 5.77
C TRP A 79 -8.42 -7.96 5.95
N ARG A 80 -7.56 -8.58 6.77
CA ARG A 80 -6.17 -8.17 6.95
C ARG A 80 -5.26 -9.31 7.37
N ALA A 81 -3.98 -9.18 7.05
CA ALA A 81 -2.90 -10.03 7.55
C ALA A 81 -1.66 -9.22 7.92
N GLU A 82 -0.92 -9.65 8.94
CA GLU A 82 0.39 -9.11 9.27
C GLU A 82 1.46 -9.73 8.37
N VAL A 83 2.23 -8.88 7.68
CA VAL A 83 3.25 -9.32 6.71
C VAL A 83 4.65 -8.79 7.06
N GLY A 84 4.78 -8.07 8.18
CA GLY A 84 6.04 -7.46 8.60
C GLY A 84 6.31 -6.11 7.92
N ILE A 85 7.47 -5.53 8.22
CA ILE A 85 7.74 -4.10 7.96
C ILE A 85 8.19 -3.85 6.52
N GLY A 86 7.69 -2.77 5.91
CA GLY A 86 8.14 -2.29 4.61
C GLY A 86 7.46 -3.01 3.45
N THR A 87 6.14 -2.88 3.37
CA THR A 87 5.31 -3.53 2.34
C THR A 87 5.47 -2.89 0.97
N ALA A 88 5.61 -3.71 -0.07
CA ALA A 88 5.54 -3.29 -1.47
C ALA A 88 4.08 -3.20 -1.98
N SER A 89 3.90 -3.08 -3.30
CA SER A 89 2.60 -3.32 -3.94
C SER A 89 2.27 -4.81 -3.95
N PRO A 90 1.03 -5.21 -3.59
CA PRO A 90 0.58 -6.58 -3.79
C PRO A 90 0.38 -6.90 -5.29
N VAL A 91 0.45 -8.18 -5.63
CA VAL A 91 0.14 -8.71 -6.97
C VAL A 91 -0.77 -9.93 -6.84
N THR A 92 -1.55 -10.25 -7.87
CA THR A 92 -2.32 -11.50 -7.93
C THR A 92 -2.06 -12.22 -9.25
N TYR A 93 -2.14 -13.55 -9.21
CA TYR A 93 -1.97 -14.44 -10.35
C TYR A 93 -2.76 -15.73 -10.11
N GLU A 94 -2.86 -16.57 -11.14
CA GLU A 94 -3.55 -17.86 -11.08
C GLU A 94 -2.58 -18.99 -11.43
N ILE A 95 -2.68 -20.11 -10.72
CA ILE A 95 -2.01 -21.37 -11.06
C ILE A 95 -3.05 -22.48 -10.94
N ASP A 96 -3.24 -23.24 -12.02
CA ASP A 96 -4.16 -24.39 -12.09
C ASP A 96 -5.58 -24.07 -11.59
N GLY A 97 -6.13 -22.90 -11.98
CA GLY A 97 -7.47 -22.47 -11.60
C GLY A 97 -7.58 -21.93 -10.16
N ARG A 98 -6.47 -21.84 -9.42
CA ARG A 98 -6.44 -21.26 -8.07
C ARG A 98 -5.79 -19.88 -8.10
N GLN A 99 -6.49 -18.88 -7.59
CA GLN A 99 -5.98 -17.52 -7.47
C GLN A 99 -5.08 -17.39 -6.23
N TYR A 100 -3.99 -16.66 -6.39
CA TYR A 100 -3.03 -16.32 -5.35
C TYR A 100 -2.86 -14.82 -5.26
N LEU A 101 -2.64 -14.33 -4.04
CA LEU A 101 -2.32 -12.95 -3.72
C LEU A 101 -0.95 -12.93 -3.07
N THR A 102 -0.02 -12.15 -3.61
CA THR A 102 1.36 -12.10 -3.13
C THR A 102 1.79 -10.69 -2.79
N ILE A 103 2.53 -10.53 -1.70
CA ILE A 103 3.16 -9.26 -1.33
C ILE A 103 4.57 -9.50 -0.80
N MET A 104 5.48 -8.59 -1.14
CA MET A 104 6.80 -8.53 -0.51
C MET A 104 6.78 -7.55 0.64
N ALA A 105 7.39 -7.93 1.77
CA ALA A 105 7.59 -7.05 2.91
C ALA A 105 9.05 -7.13 3.38
N GLY A 106 9.71 -5.99 3.44
CA GLY A 106 11.07 -5.84 3.96
C GLY A 106 11.61 -4.43 3.75
N SER A 107 12.12 -3.81 4.82
CA SER A 107 12.77 -2.49 4.75
C SER A 107 14.30 -2.56 4.55
N GLY A 108 14.87 -3.75 4.38
CA GLY A 108 16.31 -3.99 4.37
C GLY A 108 16.95 -3.99 5.77
N GLY A 109 18.26 -4.26 5.84
CA GLY A 109 19.01 -4.29 7.09
C GLY A 109 18.52 -5.40 8.04
N ARG A 110 18.07 -5.03 9.24
CA ARG A 110 17.56 -5.98 10.27
C ARG A 110 16.23 -6.64 9.91
N ASN A 111 15.53 -6.13 8.88
CA ASN A 111 14.27 -6.69 8.38
C ASN A 111 14.51 -7.29 6.99
N PRO A 112 14.98 -8.55 6.90
CA PRO A 112 15.19 -9.20 5.61
C PRO A 112 13.85 -9.33 4.87
N PRO A 113 13.83 -9.12 3.53
CA PRO A 113 12.60 -9.21 2.77
C PRO A 113 12.04 -10.63 2.79
N ARG A 114 10.73 -10.73 2.99
CA ARG A 114 9.94 -11.95 2.88
C ARG A 114 8.86 -11.77 1.83
N VAL A 115 8.54 -12.86 1.15
CA VAL A 115 7.39 -12.95 0.24
C VAL A 115 6.29 -13.70 0.95
N TRP A 116 5.12 -13.09 1.02
CA TRP A 116 3.90 -13.69 1.56
C TRP A 116 2.97 -14.00 0.42
N THR A 117 2.45 -15.23 0.39
CA THR A 117 1.45 -15.66 -0.59
C THR A 117 0.22 -16.17 0.14
N PHE A 118 -0.94 -15.67 -0.24
CA PHE A 118 -2.25 -16.00 0.28
C PHE A 118 -3.10 -16.63 -0.82
N THR A 119 -3.99 -17.52 -0.44
CA THR A 119 -5.02 -18.09 -1.30
C THR A 119 -6.20 -18.48 -0.41
N LEU A 120 -7.40 -18.60 -0.98
CA LEU A 120 -8.59 -19.03 -0.23
C LEU A 120 -8.33 -20.41 0.38
N ASP A 121 -8.66 -20.60 1.65
CA ASP A 121 -8.44 -21.84 2.40
C ASP A 121 -6.99 -22.36 2.32
N GLY A 122 -6.02 -21.44 2.24
CA GLY A 122 -4.60 -21.78 2.28
C GLY A 122 -4.14 -22.01 3.71
N GLU A 123 -3.50 -23.15 3.97
CA GLU A 123 -2.80 -23.40 5.22
C GLU A 123 -1.38 -22.79 5.16
N PRO A 124 -0.84 -22.27 6.28
CA PRO A 124 0.54 -21.82 6.34
C PRO A 124 1.49 -22.96 5.96
N LEU A 125 2.48 -22.66 5.11
CA LEU A 125 3.60 -23.58 4.91
C LEU A 125 4.41 -23.64 6.21
N ASN A 126 4.63 -24.84 6.73
CA ASN A 126 5.48 -25.11 7.90
C ASN A 126 6.94 -24.68 7.67
#